data_AF-A0A9E3XC49-F1
#
_entry.id   AF-A0A9E3XC49-F1
#
_cell.length_a   1.000
_cell.length_b   1.000
_cell.length_c   1.000
_cell.angle_alpha   90.00
_cell.angle_beta   90.00
_cell.angle_gamma   90.00
#
_symmetry.space_group_name_H-M   'P 1'
#
loop_
_entity.id
_entity.type
_entity.pdbx_description
1 polymer ?
#
loop_
_entity_poly.entity_id
_entity_poly.type
_entity_poly.pdbx_seq_one_letter_code
_entity_poly.pdbx_strand_id
1 'polypeptide(L)'
;LENGWSYLATYGKQSLAEDNLGMAVLYKTPDLMEVQEDSQSHVVVLNPTGGKLTYYFLAAWEKEPGGIQNEAQFVQYLENVVAELNSPLKIRL
;
A
#
# COMPACT_ATOMS: atom_id res chain seq x y z
N LEU A 1 -1.65 11.50 -11.77
CA LEU A 1 -0.45 12.12 -11.17
C LEU A 1 0.75 11.30 -11.63
N GLU A 2 1.50 11.76 -12.63
CA GLU A 2 2.61 10.96 -13.18
C GLU A 2 3.78 10.78 -12.19
N ASN A 3 3.88 11.64 -11.15
CA ASN A 3 4.97 11.65 -10.16
C ASN A 3 4.53 11.35 -8.71
N GLY A 4 3.41 10.65 -8.52
CA GLY A 4 2.82 10.41 -7.19
C GLY A 4 3.21 9.08 -6.53
N TRP A 5 2.50 8.75 -5.46
CA TRP A 5 2.47 7.45 -4.79
C TRP A 5 1.23 6.66 -5.22
N SER A 6 1.40 5.34 -5.28
CA SER A 6 0.35 4.34 -5.50
C SER A 6 0.61 3.12 -4.60
N TYR A 7 -0.25 2.12 -4.64
CA TYR A 7 -0.06 0.87 -3.90
C TYR A 7 -0.48 -0.37 -4.69
N LEU A 8 0.04 -1.52 -4.27
CA LEU A 8 -0.51 -2.85 -4.51
C LEU A 8 -1.00 -3.35 -3.15
N ALA A 9 -2.25 -3.77 -3.05
CA ALA A 9 -2.85 -4.18 -1.78
C ALA A 9 -3.69 -5.44 -1.92
N THR A 10 -3.76 -6.20 -0.84
CA THR A 10 -4.64 -7.36 -0.68
C THR A 10 -5.44 -7.21 0.60
N TYR A 11 -6.64 -7.79 0.64
CA TYR A 11 -7.48 -7.84 1.84
C TYR A 11 -8.22 -9.18 1.92
N GLY A 12 -8.44 -9.68 3.13
CA GLY A 12 -9.23 -10.89 3.39
C GLY A 12 -8.53 -11.85 4.34
N LYS A 13 -8.97 -13.11 4.36
CA LYS A 13 -8.43 -14.17 5.24
C LYS A 13 -7.02 -14.59 4.83
N GLN A 14 -6.03 -13.87 5.34
CA GLN A 14 -4.63 -14.04 4.98
C GLN A 14 -3.73 -14.25 6.22
N SER A 15 -4.30 -14.23 7.42
CA SER A 15 -3.59 -14.55 8.66
C SER A 15 -3.61 -16.05 8.95
N LEU A 16 -2.63 -16.52 9.74
CA LEU A 16 -2.59 -17.91 10.23
C LEU A 16 -3.85 -18.30 11.06
N ALA A 17 -4.54 -17.31 11.62
CA ALA A 17 -5.73 -17.50 12.44
C ALA A 17 -7.04 -17.40 11.65
N GLU A 18 -6.99 -17.31 10.31
CA GLU A 18 -8.15 -17.10 9.43
C GLU A 18 -8.88 -15.75 9.63
N ASP A 19 -8.24 -14.82 10.34
CA ASP A 19 -8.68 -13.44 10.50
C ASP A 19 -8.41 -12.62 9.23
N ASN A 20 -9.22 -11.59 8.99
CA ASN A 20 -8.99 -10.64 7.92
C ASN A 20 -7.74 -9.78 8.19
N LEU A 21 -6.89 -9.68 7.17
CA LEU A 21 -5.69 -8.87 7.16
C LEU A 21 -5.65 -8.08 5.84
N GLY A 22 -5.48 -6.77 5.96
CA GLY A 22 -5.10 -5.91 4.84
C GLY A 22 -3.59 -5.77 4.79
N MET A 23 -2.99 -5.97 3.62
CA MET A 23 -1.55 -5.75 3.39
C MET A 23 -1.36 -4.87 2.16
N ALA A 24 -0.34 -4.01 2.17
CA ALA A 24 0.00 -3.21 1.01
C ALA A 24 1.49 -2.91 0.88
N VAL A 25 1.93 -2.74 -0.36
CA VAL A 25 3.21 -2.14 -0.74
C VAL A 25 2.91 -0.81 -1.41
N LEU A 26 3.34 0.30 -0.81
CA LEU A 26 3.24 1.63 -1.39
C LEU A 26 4.53 1.96 -2.13
N TYR A 27 4.40 2.46 -3.36
CA TYR A 27 5.52 2.76 -4.24
C TYR A 27 5.27 4.06 -5.02
N LYS A 28 6.32 4.62 -5.59
CA LYS A 28 6.21 5.79 -6.46
C LYS A 28 5.73 5.36 -7.84
N THR A 29 4.69 6.02 -8.35
CA THR A 29 4.12 5.77 -9.69
C THR A 29 5.17 5.82 -10.81
N PRO A 30 6.16 6.75 -10.82
CA PRO A 30 7.24 6.75 -11.80
C PRO A 30 8.08 5.47 -11.86
N ASP A 31 8.18 4.74 -10.76
CA ASP A 31 8.99 3.52 -10.70
C ASP A 31 8.18 2.30 -11.18
N LEU A 32 6.87 2.42 -11.42
CA LEU A 32 6.03 1.30 -11.82
C LEU A 32 6.34 0.85 -13.25
N MET A 33 6.72 -0.42 -13.41
CA MET A 33 6.75 -1.07 -14.72
C MET A 33 5.44 -1.78 -15.03
N GLU A 34 5.01 -2.66 -14.12
CA GLU A 34 3.82 -3.48 -14.29
C GLU A 34 3.35 -4.07 -12.95
N VAL A 35 2.09 -4.51 -12.94
CA VAL A 35 1.51 -5.32 -11.88
C VAL A 35 1.12 -6.65 -12.50
N GLN A 36 1.52 -7.75 -11.86
CA GLN A 36 1.17 -9.11 -12.25
C GLN A 36 0.41 -9.80 -11.11
N GLU A 37 -0.57 -10.61 -11.47
CA GLU A 37 -1.37 -11.38 -10.53
C GLU A 37 -1.54 -12.80 -11.07
N ASP A 38 -1.31 -13.79 -10.21
CA ASP A 38 -1.64 -15.19 -10.46
C ASP A 38 -2.43 -15.75 -9.27
N SER A 39 -2.78 -17.04 -9.32
CA SER A 39 -3.63 -17.66 -8.30
C SER A 39 -3.01 -17.71 -6.89
N GLN A 40 -1.70 -17.48 -6.75
CA GLN A 40 -0.98 -17.55 -5.48
C GLN A 40 -0.16 -16.30 -5.15
N SER A 41 -0.01 -15.37 -6.10
CA SER A 41 0.93 -14.25 -6.01
C SER A 41 0.32 -12.95 -6.51
N HIS A 42 0.60 -11.87 -5.79
CA HIS A 42 0.40 -10.50 -6.25
C HIS A 42 1.76 -9.82 -6.32
N VAL A 43 2.16 -9.36 -7.50
CA VAL A 43 3.52 -8.86 -7.76
C VAL A 43 3.45 -7.46 -8.36
N VAL A 44 4.25 -6.53 -7.81
CA VAL A 44 4.54 -5.24 -8.44
C VAL A 44 5.99 -5.23 -8.89
N VAL A 45 6.21 -4.92 -10.16
CA VAL A 45 7.55 -4.80 -10.75
C VAL A 45 7.93 -3.33 -10.84
N LEU A 46 9.04 -2.96 -10.21
CA LEU A 46 9.49 -1.58 -10.09
C LEU A 46 10.87 -1.40 -10.73
N ASN A 47 11.05 -0.32 -11.48
CA ASN A 47 12.33 0.11 -12.06
C ASN A 47 12.72 1.50 -11.53
N PRO A 48 13.51 1.56 -10.44
CA PRO A 48 13.86 2.82 -9.81
C PRO A 48 14.76 3.69 -10.71
N THR A 49 14.34 4.92 -10.93
CA THR A 49 15.19 5.90 -11.64
C THR A 49 16.39 6.27 -10.77
N GLY A 50 17.61 6.10 -11.31
CA GLY A 50 18.84 6.46 -10.59
C GLY A 50 19.30 5.43 -9.55
N GLY A 51 18.82 4.19 -9.62
CA GLY A 51 19.32 3.07 -8.83
C GLY A 51 18.91 3.07 -7.35
N LYS A 52 17.97 3.94 -6.95
CA LYS A 52 17.44 4.00 -5.59
C LYS A 52 15.93 3.81 -5.58
N LEU A 53 15.47 2.76 -4.93
CA LEU A 53 14.05 2.50 -4.71
C LEU A 53 13.58 3.08 -3.37
N THR A 54 12.37 3.62 -3.32
CA THR A 54 11.69 3.99 -2.07
C THR A 54 10.29 3.40 -2.07
N TYR A 55 9.96 2.65 -1.03
CA TYR A 55 8.67 1.98 -0.86
C TYR A 55 8.34 1.84 0.62
N TYR A 56 7.08 1.60 0.94
CA TYR A 56 6.60 1.35 2.30
C TYR A 56 5.77 0.07 2.35
N PHE A 57 5.84 -0.64 3.47
CA PHE A 57 4.88 -1.69 3.80
C PHE A 57 3.80 -1.14 4.72
N LEU A 58 2.61 -1.69 4.58
CA LEU A 58 1.47 -1.40 5.43
C LEU A 58 0.72 -2.71 5.70
N ALA A 59 0.27 -2.88 6.94
CA ALA A 59 -0.60 -3.97 7.33
C ALA A 59 -1.67 -3.46 8.30
N ALA A 60 -2.87 -4.02 8.23
CA ALA A 60 -3.99 -3.71 9.12
C ALA A 60 -4.74 -4.99 9.47
N TRP A 61 -4.82 -5.32 10.76
CA TRP A 61 -5.44 -6.55 11.24
C TRP A 61 -6.79 -6.27 11.91
N GLU A 62 -7.81 -7.06 11.60
CA GLU A 62 -9.15 -6.83 12.16
C GLU A 62 -9.23 -6.92 13.69
N LYS A 63 -8.30 -7.65 14.32
CA LYS A 63 -8.22 -7.75 15.79
C LYS A 63 -7.26 -6.77 16.44
N GLU A 64 -6.66 -5.86 15.68
CA GLU A 64 -5.92 -4.75 16.27
C GLU A 64 -6.86 -3.89 17.13
N PRO A 65 -6.50 -3.55 18.39
CA PRO A 65 -7.35 -2.73 19.25
C PRO A 65 -7.68 -1.38 18.60
N GLY A 66 -8.95 -1.16 18.27
CA GLY A 66 -9.40 0.06 17.56
C GLY A 66 -9.00 0.11 16.08
N GLY A 67 -8.56 -1.01 15.51
CA GLY A 67 -8.07 -1.12 14.14
C GLY A 67 -9.19 -1.22 13.09
N ILE A 68 -8.76 -1.35 11.84
CA ILE A 68 -9.60 -1.43 10.64
C ILE A 68 -10.39 -2.76 10.63
N GLN A 69 -11.71 -2.68 10.51
CA GLN A 69 -12.61 -3.83 10.70
C GLN A 69 -13.13 -4.45 9.39
N ASN A 70 -13.01 -3.75 8.26
CA ASN A 70 -13.53 -4.24 6.97
C ASN A 70 -12.75 -3.67 5.79
N GLU A 71 -12.97 -4.26 4.62
CA GLU A 71 -12.31 -3.90 3.36
C GLU A 71 -12.52 -2.43 2.98
N ALA A 72 -13.75 -1.91 3.14
CA ALA A 72 -14.04 -0.51 2.79
C ALA A 72 -13.24 0.48 3.66
N GLN A 73 -13.12 0.21 4.96
CA GLN A 73 -12.28 0.99 5.85
C GLN A 73 -10.79 0.86 5.49
N PHE A 74 -10.34 -0.32 5.06
CA PHE A 74 -8.98 -0.54 4.60
C PHE A 74 -8.65 0.25 3.34
N VAL A 75 -9.53 0.21 2.34
CA VAL A 75 -9.39 1.01 1.11
C VAL A 75 -9.36 2.50 1.43
N GLN A 76 -10.27 2.99 2.27
CA GLN A 76 -10.28 4.40 2.69
C GLN A 76 -8.99 4.81 3.40
N TYR A 77 -8.43 3.92 4.23
CA TYR A 77 -7.15 4.15 4.89
C TYR A 77 -6.00 4.27 3.88
N LEU A 78 -5.92 3.38 2.89
CA LEU A 78 -4.92 3.43 1.83
C LEU A 78 -5.02 4.71 1.01
N GLU A 79 -6.23 5.13 0.64
CA GLU A 79 -6.47 6.39 -0.07
C GLU A 79 -5.97 7.60 0.72
N ASN A 80 -6.21 7.63 2.02
CA ASN A 80 -5.72 8.70 2.91
C ASN A 80 -4.19 8.70 2.97
N VAL A 81 -3.56 7.55 3.15
CA VAL A 81 -2.09 7.44 3.20
C VAL A 81 -1.47 7.89 1.87
N VAL A 82 -2.04 7.49 0.73
CA VAL A 82 -1.58 7.95 -0.59
C VAL A 82 -1.74 9.47 -0.75
N ALA A 83 -2.86 10.03 -0.28
CA ALA A 83 -3.10 11.47 -0.34
C ALA A 83 -2.08 12.25 0.51
N GLU A 84 -1.77 11.77 1.71
CA GLU A 84 -0.74 12.33 2.59
C GLU A 84 0.65 12.27 1.97
N LEU A 85 1.03 11.10 1.42
CA LEU A 85 2.32 10.90 0.75
C LEU A 85 2.48 11.79 -0.50
N ASN A 86 1.37 12.07 -1.20
CA ASN A 86 1.33 12.97 -2.35
C ASN A 86 1.27 14.46 -1.97
N SER A 87 1.02 14.80 -0.70
CA SER A 87 0.86 16.17 -0.20
C SER A 87 1.70 16.44 1.05
N PRO A 88 3.04 16.29 0.98
CA PRO A 88 3.89 16.41 2.16
C PRO A 88 3.83 17.81 2.79
N LEU A 89 3.78 17.86 4.12
CA LEU A 89 3.79 19.10 4.88
C LEU A 89 5.08 19.89 4.61
N LYS A 90 4.92 21.16 4.21
CA LYS A 90 6.03 22.10 4.04
C LYS A 90 6.25 22.87 5.34
N ILE A 91 7.11 22.37 6.20
CA ILE A 91 7.49 23.05 7.44
C ILE A 91 8.60 24.07 7.10
N ARG A 92 8.38 25.34 7.43
CA ARG A 92 9.45 26.35 7.45
C ARG A 92 9.94 26.48 8.89
N LEU A 93 11.23 26.25 9.10
CA LEU A 93 11.92 26.48 10.37
C LEU A 93 12.29 27.96 10.49
#